data_AF-A0A2A5SJY7-F1
#
_entry.id   AF-A0A2A5SJY7-F1
#
_cell.length_a   1.000
_cell.length_b   1.000
_cell.length_c   1.000
_cell.angle_alpha   90.00
_cell.angle_beta   90.00
_cell.angle_gamma   90.00
#
_symmetry.space_group_name_H-M   'P 1'
#
loop_
_entity.id
_entity.type
_entity.pdbx_description
1 polymer ?
#
loop_
_entity_poly.entity_id
_entity_poly.type
_entity_poly.pdbx_seq_one_letter_code
_entity_poly.pdbx_strand_id
1 'polypeptide(L)' 'MVNKGVEFVRPPKVQEYGKVAVFKDLYGNLWDLIEFVPVHPMFTRAK' A
#
# COMPACT_ATOMS: atom_id res chain seq x y z
N MET A 1 11.04 10.30 -8.10
CA MET A 1 10.71 9.85 -9.47
C MET A 1 9.34 9.19 -9.42
N VAL A 2 8.24 9.94 -9.56
CA VAL A 2 6.87 9.40 -9.72
C VAL A 2 6.12 10.36 -10.64
N ASN A 3 5.91 9.97 -11.90
CA ASN A 3 5.44 10.83 -12.99
C ASN A 3 4.06 10.38 -13.52
N LYS A 4 3.10 10.12 -12.63
CA LYS A 4 1.70 9.78 -12.99
C LYS A 4 0.64 10.38 -12.03
N GLY A 5 0.98 11.43 -11.29
CA GLY A 5 0.02 12.17 -10.45
C GLY A 5 -0.47 11.45 -9.19
N VAL A 6 0.25 10.44 -8.72
CA VAL A 6 0.04 9.84 -7.40
C VAL A 6 1.10 10.33 -6.42
N GLU A 7 0.66 10.82 -5.25
CA GLU A 7 1.52 11.38 -4.21
C GLU A 7 1.61 10.41 -3.03
N PHE A 8 2.80 9.95 -2.67
CA PHE A 8 2.97 9.09 -1.48
C PHE A 8 2.92 9.95 -0.21
N VAL A 9 1.84 9.83 0.55
CA VAL A 9 1.60 10.58 1.80
C VAL A 9 2.43 10.02 2.95
N ARG A 10 2.68 8.71 2.95
CA ARG A 10 3.55 8.05 3.93
C ARG A 10 4.50 7.10 3.24
N PRO A 11 5.79 7.08 3.65
CA PRO A 11 6.72 6.07 3.16
C PRO A 11 6.21 4.67 3.54
N PRO A 12 6.53 3.63 2.75
CA PRO A 12 6.16 2.26 3.07
C PRO A 12 6.65 1.88 4.47
N LYS A 13 5.75 1.33 5.29
CA LYS A 13 6.02 0.89 6.66
C LYS A 13 5.73 -0.60 6.78
N VAL A 14 6.64 -1.31 7.47
CA VAL A 14 6.43 -2.72 7.82
C VAL A 14 5.54 -2.80 9.05
N GLN A 15 4.51 -3.63 8.98
CA GLN A 15 3.62 -4.00 10.07
C GLN A 15 3.59 -5.54 10.17
N GLU A 16 3.08 -6.06 11.28
CA GLU A 16 3.06 -7.52 11.55
C GLU A 16 2.34 -8.33 10.46
N TYR A 17 1.34 -7.72 9.83
CA TYR A 17 0.52 -8.35 8.78
C TYR A 17 1.03 -8.11 7.36
N GLY A 18 2.02 -7.24 7.14
CA GLY A 18 2.43 -6.83 5.80
C GLY A 18 3.15 -5.50 5.72
N LYS A 19 3.59 -5.14 4.51
CA LYS A 19 4.11 -3.81 4.20
C LYS A 19 2.97 -2.94 3.69
N VAL A 20 2.81 -1.76 4.27
CA VAL A 20 1.74 -0.81 3.91
C VAL A 20 2.35 0.49 3.40
N ALA A 21 1.83 1.02 2.30
CA ALA A 21 2.16 2.35 1.80
C ALA A 21 0.87 3.14 1.57
N VAL A 22 0.89 4.43 1.93
CA VAL A 22 -0.28 5.31 1.76
C VAL A 22 0.01 6.31 0.66
N PHE A 23 -0.88 6.39 -0.32
CA PHE A 23 -0.77 7.37 -1.39
C PHE A 23 -2.10 8.06 -1.65
N LYS A 24 -2.02 9.26 -2.21
CA LYS A 24 -3.13 10.10 -2.62
C LYS A 24 -3.27 10.03 -4.14
N ASP A 25 -4.47 9.77 -4.62
CA ASP A 25 -4.79 9.79 -6.05
C ASP A 25 -5.03 11.21 -6.58
N LEU A 26 -5.28 11.34 -7.89
CA LEU A 26 -5.54 12.61 -8.58
C LEU A 26 -6.78 13.36 -8.07
N TYR A 27 -7.74 12.66 -7.47
CA TYR A 27 -8.97 13.22 -6.92
C TYR A 27 -8.84 13.56 -5.43
N GLY A 28 -7.69 13.25 -4.84
CA GLY A 28 -7.39 13.49 -3.45
C GLY A 28 -7.84 12.38 -2.50
N ASN A 29 -8.27 11.23 -3.02
CA ASN A 29 -8.59 10.07 -2.18
C ASN A 29 -7.31 9.42 -1.66
N LEU A 30 -7.35 8.98 -0.41
CA LEU A 30 -6.25 8.24 0.23
C LEU A 30 -6.46 6.75 0.07
N TRP A 31 -5.41 6.06 -0.36
CA TRP A 31 -5.40 4.63 -0.59
C TRP A 31 -4.26 3.98 0.19
N ASP A 32 -4.59 2.88 0.87
CA ASP A 32 -3.62 1.99 1.50
C ASP A 32 -3.29 0.85 0.52
N LEU A 33 -2.02 0.81 0.09
CA LEU A 33 -1.48 -0.33 -0.64
C LEU A 33 -0.83 -1.28 0.37
N ILE A 34 -1.29 -2.53 0.38
CA ILE A 34 -0.82 -3.55 1.31
C ILE A 34 -0.23 -4.74 0.54
N GLU A 35 0.99 -5.12 0.93
CA GLU A 35 1.61 -6.38 0.55
C GLU A 35 1.59 -7.28 1.79
N PHE A 36 0.72 -8.30 1.79
CA PHE A 36 0.57 -9.22 2.91
C PHE A 36 1.82 -10.10 3.07
N VAL A 37 2.18 -10.43 4.31
CA VAL A 37 3.20 -11.46 4.56
C VAL A 37 2.67 -12.86 4.23
N PRO A 38 3.53 -13.83 3.84
CA PRO A 38 3.10 -15.17 3.44
C PRO A 38 2.24 -15.93 4.47
N VAL A 39 2.44 -15.63 5.76
CA VAL A 39 1.68 -16.24 6.86
C VAL A 39 0.28 -15.64 7.04
N HIS A 40 0.03 -14.46 6.47
CA HIS A 40 -1.25 -13.79 6.65
C HIS A 40 -2.34 -14.46 5.79
N PRO A 41 -3.55 -14.75 6.33
CA PRO A 41 -4.62 -15.45 5.60
C PRO A 41 -5.04 -14.79 4.28
N MET A 42 -4.85 -13.47 4.16
CA MET A 42 -5.15 -12.74 2.93
C MET A 42 -4.10 -12.90 1.82
N PHE A 43 -2.91 -13.42 2.13
CA PHE A 43 -1.85 -13.63 1.14
C PHE A 43 -2.27 -14.59 0.03
N THR A 44 -2.96 -15.68 0.38
CA THR A 44 -3.46 -16.67 -0.59
C THR A 44 -4.69 -16.20 -1.36
N ARG A 45 -5.42 -15.20 -0.84
CA ARG A 45 -6.61 -14.62 -1.48
C ARG A 45 -6.27 -13.51 -2.47
N ALA A 46 -5.11 -12.88 -2.30
CA ALA A 46 -4.62 -11.80 -3.15
C ALA A 46 -3.83 -12.30 -4.37
N LYS A 47 -3.71 -13.61 -4.55
CA LYS A 47 -2.97 -14.27 -5.64
C LYS A 47 -3.94 -14.74 -6.72
#